data_AF-M3JYN7-F1
#
_entry.id   AF-M3JYN7-F1
#
_cell.length_a   1.000
_cell.length_b   1.000
_cell.length_c   1.000
_cell.angle_alpha   90.00
_cell.angle_beta   90.00
_cell.angle_gamma   90.00
#
_symmetry.space_group_name_H-M   'P 1'
#
loop_
_entity.id
_entity.type
_entity.pdbx_description
1 polymer ?
#
loop_
_entity_poly.entity_id
_entity_poly.type
_entity_poly.pdbx_seq_one_letter_code
_entity_poly.pdbx_strand_id
1 'polypeptide(L)' 'MLSIALLSLVSYALAADTTDAPDAGDANQYTQYPSVAKTASVNGFADRLLDAGVADCAADCLRQFAST' A
#
# COMPACT_ATOMS: atom_id res chain seq x y z
N MET A 1 -36.37 25.63 42.18
CA MET A 1 -36.80 26.24 40.91
C MET A 1 -35.83 27.36 40.58
N LEU A 2 -34.89 27.15 39.64
CA LEU A 2 -34.38 28.15 38.69
C LEU A 2 -33.38 27.45 37.73
N SER A 3 -33.88 27.17 36.53
CA SER A 3 -33.21 26.97 35.24
C SER A 3 -31.95 26.11 35.13
N ILE A 4 -32.23 24.86 34.76
CA ILE A 4 -31.45 24.01 33.85
C ILE A 4 -31.13 24.82 32.57
N ALA A 5 -29.97 24.57 31.94
CA ALA A 5 -29.56 24.97 30.59
C ALA A 5 -28.43 26.02 30.47
N LEU A 6 -27.28 25.76 31.10
CA LEU A 6 -25.99 26.09 30.48
C LEU A 6 -25.56 24.88 29.65
N LEU A 7 -26.23 24.68 28.51
CA LEU A 7 -25.78 23.71 27.51
C LEU A 7 -24.49 24.25 26.89
N SER A 8 -23.39 23.64 27.31
CA SER A 8 -22.08 23.70 26.68
C SER A 8 -22.19 23.25 25.22
N LEU A 9 -22.38 24.20 24.31
CA LEU A 9 -22.27 23.98 22.86
C LEU A 9 -20.79 23.95 22.48
N VAL A 10 -20.14 22.81 22.69
CA VAL A 10 -18.83 22.54 22.08
C VAL A 10 -19.06 22.34 20.59
N SER A 11 -18.69 23.34 19.80
CA SER A 11 -18.65 23.21 18.34
C SER A 11 -17.47 22.31 18.00
N TYR A 12 -17.73 21.01 17.81
CA TYR A 12 -16.77 20.14 17.15
C TYR A 12 -16.88 20.40 15.64
N ALA A 13 -16.04 21.32 15.15
CA ALA A 13 -15.73 21.35 13.73
C ALA A 13 -14.98 20.05 13.42
N LEU A 14 -15.71 19.05 12.91
CA LEU A 14 -15.13 17.87 12.31
C LEU A 14 -14.43 18.36 11.04
N ALA A 15 -13.16 18.74 11.15
CA ALA A 15 -12.30 18.88 9.99
C ALA A 15 -12.29 17.49 9.35
N ALA A 16 -13.06 17.34 8.27
CA ALA A 16 -12.89 16.22 7.36
C ALA A 16 -11.46 16.38 6.81
N ASP A 17 -10.51 15.76 7.50
CA ASP A 17 -9.15 15.56 7.00
C ASP A 17 -9.29 14.53 5.87
N THR A 18 -9.77 15.00 4.72
CA THR A 18 -9.59 14.29 3.48
C THR A 18 -8.09 14.38 3.21
N THR A 19 -7.37 13.29 3.47
CA THR A 19 -5.99 13.14 3.01
C THR A 19 -6.00 13.42 1.51
N ASP A 20 -5.55 14.61 1.13
CA ASP A 20 -5.35 14.94 -0.27
C ASP A 20 -4.39 13.91 -0.85
N ALA A 21 -4.81 13.25 -1.93
CA ALA A 21 -3.91 12.39 -2.68
C ALA A 21 -2.74 13.27 -3.14
N PRO A 22 -1.48 12.84 -2.98
CA PRO A 22 -0.35 13.64 -3.43
C PRO A 22 -0.54 13.95 -4.91
N ASP A 23 -0.43 15.23 -5.28
CA ASP A 23 -0.38 15.70 -6.66
C ASP A 23 0.91 15.13 -7.28
N ALA A 24 0.80 13.91 -7.80
CA ALA A 24 1.88 13.24 -8.50
C ALA A 24 1.89 13.74 -9.94
N GLY A 25 2.36 14.96 -10.14
CA GLY A 25 2.74 15.41 -11.48
C GLY A 25 3.80 14.45 -12.03
N ASP A 26 3.41 13.59 -12.96
CA ASP A 26 4.16 12.60 -13.79
C ASP A 26 5.38 11.87 -13.14
N ALA A 27 5.51 11.94 -11.82
CA ALA A 27 6.62 11.42 -11.06
C ALA A 27 6.31 9.98 -10.68
N ASN A 28 7.23 9.08 -11.01
CA ASN A 28 7.11 7.67 -10.65
C ASN A 28 7.03 7.52 -9.12
N GLN A 29 5.84 7.19 -8.63
CA GLN A 29 5.51 7.03 -7.21
C GLN A 29 6.15 5.79 -6.55
N TYR A 30 7.05 5.09 -7.24
CA TYR A 30 7.73 3.89 -6.73
C TYR A 30 9.24 4.11 -6.54
N THR A 31 9.76 5.31 -6.79
CA THR A 31 11.20 5.61 -6.62
C THR A 31 11.69 5.58 -5.19
N GLN A 32 10.78 5.63 -4.20
CA GLN A 32 11.09 5.45 -2.79
C GLN A 32 11.44 4.00 -2.43
N TYR A 33 11.11 3.02 -3.28
CA TYR A 33 11.45 1.61 -3.08
C TYR A 33 12.77 1.25 -3.78
N PRO A 34 13.46 0.18 -3.31
CA PRO A 34 14.64 -0.32 -4.01
C PRO A 34 14.36 -0.63 -5.48
N SER A 35 15.35 -0.36 -6.33
CA SER A 35 15.23 -0.64 -7.76
C SER A 35 15.10 -2.15 -8.01
N VAL A 36 14.05 -2.53 -8.75
CA VAL A 36 13.82 -3.89 -9.22
C VAL A 36 14.00 -3.96 -10.73
N ALA A 37 14.42 -5.12 -11.23
CA ALA A 37 14.49 -5.36 -12.67
C ALA A 37 13.08 -5.22 -13.29
N LYS A 38 13.02 -4.66 -14.50
CA LYS A 38 11.74 -4.42 -15.21
C LYS A 38 11.22 -5.66 -15.96
N THR A 39 11.99 -6.74 -15.96
CA THR A 39 11.66 -8.04 -16.54
C THR A 39 12.04 -9.13 -15.54
N ALA A 40 11.33 -10.25 -15.60
CA ALA A 40 11.60 -11.44 -14.79
C ALA A 40 11.40 -12.71 -15.63
N SER A 41 12.07 -13.79 -15.25
CA SER A 41 11.97 -15.09 -15.93
C SER A 41 10.66 -15.80 -15.60
N VAL A 42 10.16 -15.65 -14.37
CA VAL A 42 8.84 -16.16 -13.94
C VAL A 42 7.96 -15.00 -13.50
N ASN A 43 8.38 -14.23 -12.49
CA ASN A 43 7.77 -12.97 -12.04
C ASN A 43 8.73 -12.27 -11.07
N GLY A 44 8.47 -11.00 -10.73
CA GLY A 44 9.37 -10.20 -9.87
C GLY A 44 9.57 -10.74 -8.45
N PHE A 45 8.68 -11.62 -7.98
CA PHE A 45 8.73 -12.24 -6.66
C PHE A 45 9.48 -13.57 -6.69
N ALA A 46 9.13 -14.44 -7.63
CA ALA A 46 9.67 -15.77 -7.80
C ALA A 46 11.16 -15.75 -8.12
N ASP A 47 11.62 -14.86 -9.01
CA ASP A 47 13.04 -14.83 -9.40
C ASP A 47 13.97 -14.60 -8.21
N ARG A 48 13.56 -13.75 -7.25
CA ARG A 48 14.34 -13.49 -6.03
C ARG A 48 14.38 -14.68 -5.08
N LEU A 49 13.26 -15.38 -4.97
CA LEU A 49 13.10 -16.48 -4.03
C LEU A 49 13.72 -17.77 -4.56
N LEU A 50 13.51 -18.09 -5.84
CA LEU A 50 14.13 -19.24 -6.49
C LEU A 50 15.67 -19.13 -6.45
N ASP A 51 16.23 -17.93 -6.65
CA ASP A 51 17.67 -17.67 -6.49
C ASP A 51 18.15 -17.84 -5.03
N ALA A 52 17.33 -17.43 -4.06
CA ALA A 52 17.61 -17.63 -2.64
C ALA A 52 17.50 -19.08 -2.16
N GLY A 53 17.09 -20.01 -3.02
CA GLY A 53 17.05 -21.45 -2.72
C GLY A 53 15.84 -21.90 -1.91
N VAL A 54 14.62 -21.50 -2.29
CA VAL A 54 13.41 -22.05 -1.67
C VAL A 54 13.32 -23.57 -1.86
N ALA A 55 12.60 -24.25 -0.97
CA ALA A 55 12.31 -25.67 -1.11
C ALA A 55 11.52 -25.96 -2.41
N ASP A 56 11.86 -27.06 -3.08
CA ASP A 56 11.28 -27.45 -4.37
C ASP A 56 9.74 -27.52 -4.33
N CYS A 57 9.15 -27.88 -3.19
CA CYS A 57 7.70 -27.93 -3.01
C CYS A 57 7.00 -26.57 -3.18
N ALA A 58 7.72 -25.46 -2.98
CA ALA A 58 7.20 -24.11 -3.14
C ALA A 58 7.40 -23.56 -4.56
N ALA A 59 8.23 -24.21 -5.39
CA ALA A 59 8.57 -23.71 -6.73
C ALA A 59 7.32 -23.59 -7.62
N ASP A 60 6.40 -24.55 -7.54
CA ASP A 60 5.17 -24.53 -8.32
C ASP A 60 4.21 -23.42 -7.87
N CYS A 61 4.14 -23.13 -6.56
CA CYS A 61 3.35 -22.02 -6.03
C CYS A 61 3.91 -20.66 -6.49
N LEU A 62 5.23 -20.51 -6.55
CA LEU A 62 5.87 -19.26 -6.97
C LEU A 62 5.66 -18.97 -8.47
N ARG A 63 5.38 -20.00 -9.28
CA ARG A 63 5.09 -19.88 -10.71
C ARG A 63 3.65 -19.51 -11.03
N GLN A 64 2.75 -19.53 -10.03
CA GLN A 64 1.30 -19.54 -10.24
C GLN A 64 0.69 -18.21 -10.77
N PHE A 65 1.46 -17.14 -10.95
CA PHE A 65 0.94 -15.82 -11.37
C PHE A 65 1.58 -15.25 -12.64
N ALA A 66 1.87 -16.09 -13.64
CA ALA A 66 2.29 -15.63 -14.97
C ALA A 66 1.11 -15.38 -15.95
N SER A 67 -0.12 -15.23 -15.46
CA SER A 67 -1.29 -14.74 -16.24
C SER A 67 -1.93 -13.61 -15.45
N THR A 68 -2.06 -12.38 -15.94
CA THR A 68 -2.63 -11.91 -17.21
C THR A 68 -2.05 -10.52 -17.50
#